data_AF-A0AAE9WF33-F1
#
_entry.id   AF-A0AAE9WF33-F1
#
_cell.length_a   1.000
_cell.length_b   1.000
_cell.length_c   1.000
_cell.angle_alpha   90.00
_cell.angle_beta   90.00
_cell.angle_gamma   90.00
#
_symmetry.space_group_name_H-M   'P 1'
#
loop_
_entity.id
_entity.type
_entity.pdbx_description
1 polymer ?
#
loop_
_entity_poly.entity_id
_entity_poly.type
_entity_poly.pdbx_seq_one_letter_code
_entity_poly.pdbx_strand_id
1 'polypeptide(L)'
;MSSITSPIVYRSPVGYAYKLYLEGNLPSSLHILKTYFQEGCPKEGNLDSACSLYLQVSSELNHSWQKTLEWLKLVHNGPIPRSLLNELVITYGSKKTWESREQLAELLSLAEKFKTEIFADDRGYQVEEQLVKLACEWKLFPLAESLLVNPYQKGEADLSNFISEQKFQHKLKESLSADNPNNDATKERNALTSIKRFCSQLAARIGFLQNNSTWFPKNTNLLLIAFALVVLIFKIKGNISKIRRYPIVWESLQSFIEKLAFIIS
;
A
#
# COMPACT_ATOMS: atom_id res chain seq x y z
N MET A 1 0.66 -19.83 41.62
CA MET A 1 0.62 -18.42 42.07
C MET A 1 -0.31 -17.68 41.13
N SER A 2 -1.51 -17.32 41.59
CA SER A 2 -2.47 -16.51 40.84
C SER A 2 -2.05 -15.05 40.92
N SER A 3 -1.72 -14.42 39.79
CA SER A 3 -1.55 -12.97 39.72
C SER A 3 -2.91 -12.33 40.01
N ILE A 4 -3.08 -11.81 41.22
CA ILE A 4 -4.23 -10.97 41.56
C ILE A 4 -4.04 -9.66 40.79
N THR A 5 -4.61 -9.58 39.60
CA THR A 5 -4.82 -8.30 38.92
C THR A 5 -5.90 -7.57 39.71
N SER A 6 -5.48 -6.62 40.55
CA SER A 6 -6.40 -5.68 41.19
C SER A 6 -7.33 -5.06 40.14
N PRO A 7 -8.65 -4.99 40.39
CA PRO A 7 -9.60 -4.50 39.39
C PRO A 7 -9.25 -3.07 39.00
N ILE A 8 -9.06 -2.82 37.71
CA ILE A 8 -8.86 -1.47 37.18
C ILE A 8 -10.16 -0.70 37.43
N VAL A 9 -10.08 0.34 38.25
CA VAL A 9 -11.24 1.13 38.66
C VAL A 9 -11.48 2.26 37.66
N TYR A 10 -12.44 2.05 36.76
CA TYR A 10 -12.82 3.01 35.71
C TYR A 10 -13.80 4.08 36.24
N ARG A 11 -13.34 4.94 37.16
CA ARG A 11 -14.18 5.96 37.82
C ARG A 11 -14.43 7.23 37.00
N SER A 12 -13.61 7.50 35.99
CA SER A 12 -13.79 8.67 35.11
C SER A 12 -14.60 8.31 33.86
N PRO A 13 -15.30 9.26 33.22
CA PRO A 13 -15.98 9.02 31.95
C PRO A 13 -15.05 8.45 30.86
N VAL A 14 -13.82 8.95 30.78
CA VAL A 14 -12.79 8.44 29.85
C VAL A 14 -12.38 7.01 30.22
N GLY A 15 -12.20 6.72 31.51
CA GLY A 15 -11.92 5.36 31.97
C GLY A 15 -13.07 4.41 31.64
N TYR A 16 -14.32 4.84 31.82
CA TYR A 16 -15.48 4.02 31.48
C TYR A 16 -15.59 3.79 29.96
N ALA A 17 -15.32 4.82 29.14
CA ALA A 17 -15.22 4.65 27.70
C ALA A 17 -14.12 3.64 27.31
N TYR A 18 -12.98 3.68 27.98
CA TYR A 18 -11.89 2.72 27.74
C TYR A 18 -12.28 1.29 28.15
N LYS A 19 -12.99 1.12 29.28
CA LYS A 19 -13.56 -0.18 29.65
C LYS A 19 -14.48 -0.72 28.55
N LEU A 20 -15.41 0.10 28.05
CA LEU A 20 -16.33 -0.30 26.98
C LEU A 20 -15.60 -0.65 25.68
N TYR A 21 -14.51 0.05 25.37
CA TYR A 21 -13.63 -0.27 24.25
C TYR A 21 -13.02 -1.67 24.41
N LEU A 22 -12.45 -1.99 25.58
CA LEU A 22 -11.88 -3.32 25.87
C LEU A 22 -12.92 -4.44 25.88
N GLU A 23 -14.17 -4.13 26.22
CA GLU A 23 -15.32 -5.06 26.15
C GLU A 23 -15.87 -5.23 24.72
N GLY A 24 -15.31 -4.53 23.73
CA GLY A 24 -15.73 -4.59 22.33
C GLY A 24 -17.01 -3.78 22.03
N ASN A 25 -17.54 -3.03 23.00
CA ASN A 25 -18.70 -2.17 22.81
C ASN A 25 -18.28 -0.78 22.30
N LEU A 26 -17.76 -0.77 21.07
CA LEU A 26 -17.28 0.43 20.38
C LEU A 26 -18.33 1.54 20.27
N PRO A 27 -19.61 1.28 19.91
CA PRO A 27 -20.62 2.33 19.80
C PRO A 27 -20.91 3.03 21.13
N SER A 28 -21.01 2.27 22.23
CA SER A 28 -21.22 2.86 23.55
C SER A 28 -19.97 3.61 24.03
N SER A 29 -18.76 3.07 23.78
CA SER A 29 -17.51 3.79 24.07
C SER A 29 -17.47 5.14 23.36
N LEU A 30 -17.79 5.17 22.07
CA LEU A 30 -17.83 6.40 21.28
C LEU A 30 -18.87 7.39 21.79
N HIS A 31 -20.05 6.89 22.19
CA HIS A 31 -21.11 7.72 22.74
C HIS A 31 -20.66 8.42 24.02
N ILE A 32 -20.06 7.68 24.97
CA ILE A 32 -19.53 8.25 26.21
C ILE A 32 -18.46 9.32 25.93
N LEU A 33 -17.56 9.08 24.96
CA LEU A 33 -16.54 10.06 24.58
C LEU A 33 -17.15 11.34 24.00
N LYS A 34 -18.16 11.22 23.12
CA LYS A 34 -18.84 12.39 22.57
C LYS A 34 -19.54 13.21 23.65
N THR A 35 -20.24 12.56 24.57
CA THR A 35 -20.89 13.22 25.71
C THR A 35 -19.86 13.93 26.59
N TYR A 36 -18.74 13.25 26.90
CA TYR A 36 -17.64 13.84 27.66
C TYR A 36 -17.08 15.13 27.04
N PHE A 37 -16.94 15.17 25.71
CA PHE A 37 -16.49 16.38 25.01
C PHE A 37 -17.54 17.49 25.01
N GLN A 38 -18.82 17.16 24.88
CA GLN A 38 -19.93 18.12 24.86
C GLN A 38 -20.17 18.79 26.22
N GLU A 39 -19.90 18.07 27.32
CA GLU A 39 -20.05 18.59 28.69
C GLU A 39 -18.90 19.50 29.14
N GLY A 40 -18.01 19.90 28.21
CA GLY A 40 -16.98 20.91 28.46
C GLY A 40 -15.73 20.39 29.15
N CYS A 41 -15.45 19.07 29.06
CA CYS A 41 -14.24 18.40 29.58
C CYS A 41 -13.92 18.78 31.05
N PRO A 42 -14.40 18.02 32.06
CA PRO A 42 -14.05 18.30 33.45
C PRO A 42 -12.54 18.36 33.64
N LYS A 43 -12.08 19.31 34.48
CA LYS A 43 -10.67 19.68 34.76
C LYS A 43 -9.74 18.52 35.19
N GLU A 44 -10.27 17.30 35.33
CA GLU A 44 -9.60 16.14 35.90
C GLU A 44 -9.10 15.12 34.86
N GLY A 45 -9.42 15.29 33.57
CA GLY A 45 -9.07 14.33 32.52
C GLY A 45 -8.09 14.87 31.47
N ASN A 46 -7.09 14.05 31.11
CA ASN A 46 -6.16 14.33 30.00
C ASN A 46 -6.93 14.32 28.66
N LEU A 47 -7.29 15.50 28.15
CA LEU A 47 -8.01 15.70 26.89
C LEU A 47 -7.36 14.90 25.74
N ASP A 48 -6.03 14.86 25.69
CA ASP A 48 -5.29 14.15 24.66
C ASP A 48 -5.52 12.62 24.72
N SER A 49 -5.65 12.05 25.92
CA SER A 49 -5.97 10.63 26.09
C SER A 49 -7.39 10.32 25.63
N ALA A 50 -8.35 11.21 25.90
CA ALA A 50 -9.72 11.05 25.42
C ALA A 50 -9.80 11.17 23.89
N CYS A 51 -9.08 12.13 23.30
CA CYS A 51 -8.97 12.30 21.85
C CYS A 51 -8.29 11.10 21.18
N SER A 52 -7.24 10.55 21.79
CA SER A 52 -6.54 9.36 21.28
C SER A 52 -7.47 8.13 21.28
N LEU A 53 -8.21 7.91 22.36
CA LEU A 53 -9.19 6.81 22.43
C LEU A 53 -10.34 7.02 21.43
N TYR A 54 -10.84 8.25 21.29
CA TYR A 54 -11.86 8.58 20.29
C TYR A 54 -11.40 8.23 18.87
N LEU A 55 -10.15 8.52 18.54
CA LEU A 55 -9.55 8.24 17.25
C LEU A 55 -9.43 6.74 16.97
N GLN A 56 -9.01 5.95 17.97
CA GLN A 56 -8.97 4.49 17.87
C GLN A 56 -10.36 3.89 17.68
N VAL A 57 -11.33 4.25 18.53
CA VAL A 57 -12.71 3.76 18.46
C VAL A 57 -13.37 4.14 17.12
N SER A 58 -13.16 5.38 16.66
CA SER A 58 -13.71 5.86 15.38
C SER A 58 -13.10 5.11 14.19
N SER A 59 -11.80 4.84 14.22
CA SER A 59 -11.11 4.04 13.22
C SER A 59 -11.64 2.61 13.16
N GLU A 60 -11.83 1.96 14.30
CA GLU A 60 -12.36 0.59 14.36
C GLU A 60 -13.82 0.49 13.92
N LEU A 61 -14.60 1.55 14.11
CA LEU A 61 -15.95 1.69 13.56
C LEU A 61 -15.97 2.08 12.07
N ASN A 62 -14.81 2.14 11.41
CA ASN A 62 -14.66 2.56 10.00
C ASN A 62 -15.23 3.96 9.71
N HIS A 63 -15.21 4.87 10.68
CA HIS A 63 -15.56 6.27 10.42
C HIS A 63 -14.50 6.93 9.54
N SER A 64 -14.93 7.76 8.59
CA SER A 64 -14.01 8.55 7.75
C SER A 64 -13.05 9.40 8.59
N TRP A 65 -11.77 9.37 8.23
CA TRP A 65 -10.72 10.16 8.88
C TRP A 65 -11.02 11.67 8.84
N GLN A 66 -11.70 12.15 7.78
CA GLN A 66 -12.08 13.57 7.64
C GLN A 66 -13.12 13.95 8.70
N LYS A 67 -14.15 13.11 8.90
CA LYS A 67 -15.16 13.32 9.95
C LYS A 67 -14.53 13.28 11.34
N THR A 68 -13.59 12.36 11.55
CA THR A 68 -12.81 12.28 12.79
C THR A 68 -11.99 13.55 13.01
N LEU A 69 -11.30 14.05 11.97
CA LEU A 69 -10.51 15.27 12.04
C LEU A 69 -11.38 16.52 12.30
N GLU A 70 -12.52 16.64 11.63
CA GLU A 70 -13.48 17.72 11.86
C GLU A 70 -13.97 17.72 13.32
N TRP A 71 -14.31 16.55 13.85
CA TRP A 71 -14.71 16.43 15.24
C TRP A 71 -13.58 16.83 16.20
N LEU A 72 -12.35 16.40 15.95
CA LEU A 72 -11.19 16.79 16.75
C LEU A 72 -10.96 18.31 16.73
N LYS A 73 -11.18 18.97 15.59
CA LYS A 73 -11.10 20.45 15.50
C LYS A 73 -12.17 21.12 16.37
N LEU A 74 -13.39 20.59 16.39
CA LEU A 74 -14.48 21.10 17.23
C LEU A 74 -14.16 20.94 18.73
N VAL A 75 -13.60 19.79 19.13
CA VAL A 75 -13.26 19.51 20.53
C VAL A 75 -12.11 20.38 21.04
N HIS A 76 -11.06 20.57 20.25
CA HIS A 76 -9.90 21.37 20.69
C HIS A 76 -10.11 22.89 20.61
N ASN A 77 -11.11 23.36 19.86
CA ASN A 77 -11.40 24.79 19.66
C ASN A 77 -10.12 25.62 19.38
N GLY A 78 -9.25 25.09 18.51
CA GLY A 78 -7.89 25.60 18.31
C GLY A 78 -7.04 24.65 17.44
N PRO A 79 -5.72 24.91 17.32
CA PRO A 79 -4.84 24.02 16.57
C PRO A 79 -4.75 22.66 17.27
N ILE A 80 -5.00 21.59 16.51
CA ILE A 80 -4.89 20.21 17.02
C ILE A 80 -3.42 19.93 17.39
N PRO A 81 -3.14 19.31 18.55
CA PRO A 81 -1.78 18.90 18.92
C PRO A 81 -1.14 18.03 17.83
N ARG A 82 0.14 18.30 17.53
CA ARG A 82 0.88 17.54 16.50
C ARG A 82 0.92 16.04 16.80
N SER A 83 1.07 15.67 18.07
CA SER A 83 1.02 14.27 18.52
C SER A 83 -0.26 13.56 18.09
N LEU A 84 -1.41 14.23 18.22
CA LEU A 84 -2.70 13.67 17.83
C LEU A 84 -2.86 13.57 16.30
N LEU A 85 -2.31 14.54 15.55
CA LEU A 85 -2.26 14.46 14.09
C LEU A 85 -1.40 13.29 13.61
N ASN A 86 -0.27 13.03 14.27
CA ASN A 86 0.58 11.89 13.96
C ASN A 86 -0.15 10.57 14.23
N GLU A 87 -0.81 10.44 15.38
CA GLU A 87 -1.64 9.28 15.70
C GLU A 87 -2.79 9.08 14.71
N LEU A 88 -3.35 10.16 14.17
CA LEU A 88 -4.38 10.10 13.12
C LEU A 88 -3.83 9.48 11.85
N VAL A 89 -2.66 9.95 11.39
CA VAL A 89 -2.00 9.39 10.19
C VAL A 89 -1.65 7.92 10.39
N ILE A 90 -1.07 7.56 11.53
CA ILE A 90 -0.68 6.18 11.84
C ILE A 90 -1.91 5.27 11.86
N THR A 91 -2.95 5.69 12.58
CA THR A 91 -4.15 4.88 12.75
C THR A 91 -4.89 4.67 11.43
N TYR A 92 -5.10 5.74 10.66
CA TYR A 92 -5.85 5.66 9.41
C TYR A 92 -5.02 5.12 8.25
N GLY A 93 -3.70 5.35 8.21
CA GLY A 93 -2.81 4.78 7.20
C GLY A 93 -2.83 3.25 7.15
N SER A 94 -3.14 2.61 8.29
CA SER A 94 -3.27 1.16 8.40
C SER A 94 -4.65 0.60 8.00
N LYS A 95 -5.66 1.45 7.79
CA LYS A 95 -7.05 1.05 7.54
C LYS A 95 -7.46 1.32 6.10
N LYS A 96 -8.29 0.44 5.54
CA LYS A 96 -8.86 0.60 4.19
C LYS A 96 -10.18 1.35 4.22
N THR A 97 -10.16 2.63 4.62
CA THR A 97 -11.36 3.48 4.69
C THR A 97 -11.40 4.55 3.59
N TRP A 98 -10.60 4.42 2.53
CA TRP A 98 -10.45 5.44 1.48
C TRP A 98 -11.61 5.36 0.48
N GLU A 99 -12.37 6.45 0.33
CA GLU A 99 -13.48 6.53 -0.63
C GLU A 99 -13.03 7.17 -1.95
N SER A 100 -12.00 8.01 -1.91
CA SER A 100 -11.49 8.73 -3.09
C SER A 100 -9.98 8.94 -3.06
N ARG A 101 -9.41 9.20 -4.23
CA ARG A 101 -7.97 9.49 -4.40
C ARG A 101 -7.59 10.83 -3.77
N GLU A 102 -8.50 11.79 -3.81
CA GLU A 102 -8.36 13.13 -3.25
C GLU A 102 -8.27 13.07 -1.72
N GLN A 103 -9.17 12.32 -1.08
CA GLN A 103 -9.14 12.09 0.37
C GLN A 103 -7.82 11.46 0.82
N LEU A 104 -7.32 10.48 0.06
CA LEU A 104 -6.02 9.88 0.37
C LEU A 104 -4.87 10.87 0.16
N ALA A 105 -4.89 11.65 -0.92
CA ALA A 105 -3.87 12.65 -1.19
C ALA A 105 -3.80 13.72 -0.09
N GLU A 106 -4.93 14.16 0.45
CA GLU A 106 -4.99 15.08 1.58
C GLU A 106 -4.31 14.52 2.83
N LEU A 107 -4.60 13.27 3.18
CA LEU A 107 -3.95 12.64 4.34
C LEU A 107 -2.45 12.45 4.12
N LEU A 108 -2.04 11.97 2.94
CA LEU A 108 -0.62 11.78 2.62
C LEU A 108 0.13 13.12 2.60
N SER A 109 -0.52 14.20 2.16
CA SER A 109 0.05 15.55 2.23
C SER A 109 0.22 16.02 3.68
N LEU A 110 -0.71 15.64 4.57
CA LEU A 110 -0.57 15.88 6.00
C LEU A 110 0.60 15.08 6.58
N ALA A 111 0.77 13.82 6.17
CA ALA A 111 1.90 13.00 6.55
C ALA A 111 3.24 13.57 6.06
N GLU A 112 3.32 14.03 4.82
CA GLU A 112 4.51 14.69 4.26
C GLU A 112 4.92 15.92 5.08
N LYS A 113 3.95 16.75 5.49
CA LYS A 113 4.20 17.95 6.28
C LYS A 113 4.83 17.68 7.65
N PHE A 114 4.54 16.52 8.24
CA PHE A 114 5.00 16.12 9.58
C PHE A 114 5.85 14.85 9.56
N LYS A 115 6.42 14.49 8.41
CA LYS A 115 7.09 13.20 8.19
C LYS A 115 8.27 12.96 9.13
N THR A 116 8.97 14.04 9.50
CA THR A 116 10.07 13.99 10.47
C THR A 116 9.62 13.55 11.85
N GLU A 117 8.45 14.00 12.30
CA GLU A 117 7.90 13.64 13.60
C GLU A 117 7.15 12.30 13.56
N ILE A 118 6.47 11.99 12.46
CA ILE A 118 5.73 10.71 12.31
C ILE A 118 6.70 9.53 12.23
N PHE A 119 7.86 9.70 11.58
CA PHE A 119 8.83 8.63 11.38
C PHE A 119 10.05 8.70 12.33
N ALA A 120 9.99 9.53 13.37
CA ALA A 120 11.08 9.68 14.35
C ALA A 120 11.30 8.44 15.22
N ASP A 121 10.22 7.71 15.52
CA ASP A 121 10.24 6.57 16.44
C ASP A 121 10.71 5.28 15.75
N ASP A 122 11.00 4.23 16.54
CA ASP A 122 11.36 2.89 16.05
C ASP A 122 10.28 2.26 15.13
N ARG A 123 9.04 2.72 15.25
CA ARG A 123 7.90 2.32 14.39
C ARG A 123 7.87 3.06 13.06
N GLY A 124 8.68 4.11 12.92
CA GLY A 124 8.63 5.08 11.82
C GLY A 124 8.76 4.43 10.45
N TYR A 125 9.71 3.50 10.28
CA TYR A 125 9.89 2.79 9.02
C TYR A 125 8.65 1.96 8.60
N GLN A 126 7.96 1.32 9.55
CA GLN A 126 6.76 0.55 9.25
C GLN A 126 5.61 1.46 8.77
N VAL A 127 5.47 2.63 9.40
CA VAL A 127 4.47 3.63 9.02
C VAL A 127 4.82 4.22 7.66
N GLU A 128 6.08 4.59 7.43
CA GLU A 128 6.58 5.07 6.14
C GLU A 128 6.31 4.06 5.03
N GLU A 129 6.70 2.79 5.22
CA GLU A 129 6.45 1.71 4.27
C GLU A 129 4.96 1.55 3.94
N GLN A 130 4.09 1.60 4.96
CA GLN A 130 2.64 1.49 4.77
C GLN A 130 2.08 2.65 3.93
N LEU A 131 2.45 3.89 4.27
CA LEU A 131 1.97 5.08 3.58
C LEU A 131 2.50 5.14 2.13
N VAL A 132 3.75 4.75 1.90
CA VAL A 132 4.35 4.67 0.55
C VAL A 132 3.65 3.62 -0.30
N LYS A 133 3.40 2.42 0.26
CA LYS A 133 2.67 1.36 -0.45
C LYS A 133 1.25 1.81 -0.80
N LEU A 134 0.56 2.42 0.15
CA LEU A 134 -0.78 2.96 -0.04
C LEU A 134 -0.81 4.05 -1.13
N ALA A 135 0.16 4.97 -1.13
CA ALA A 135 0.30 5.98 -2.17
C ALA A 135 0.50 5.36 -3.55
N CYS A 136 1.32 4.30 -3.65
CA CYS A 136 1.55 3.57 -4.90
C CYS A 136 0.28 2.85 -5.40
N GLU A 137 -0.47 2.20 -4.52
CA GLU A 137 -1.74 1.53 -4.85
C GLU A 137 -2.73 2.49 -5.53
N TRP A 138 -2.77 3.74 -5.04
CA TRP A 138 -3.61 4.81 -5.56
C TRP A 138 -2.94 5.69 -6.63
N LYS A 139 -1.78 5.26 -7.13
CA LYS A 139 -1.05 5.92 -8.22
C LYS A 139 -0.64 7.37 -7.88
N LEU A 140 -0.42 7.65 -6.60
CA LEU A 140 0.06 8.94 -6.08
C LEU A 140 1.59 8.93 -5.98
N PHE A 141 2.28 8.59 -7.08
CA PHE A 141 3.72 8.40 -7.10
C PHE A 141 4.55 9.61 -6.61
N PRO A 142 4.23 10.88 -6.98
CA PRO A 142 4.98 12.03 -6.46
C PRO A 142 4.89 12.16 -4.94
N LEU A 143 3.72 11.87 -4.35
CA LEU A 143 3.53 11.86 -2.89
C LEU A 143 4.26 10.67 -2.25
N ALA A 144 4.29 9.50 -2.91
CA ALA A 144 5.06 8.37 -2.43
C ALA A 144 6.57 8.70 -2.36
N GLU A 145 7.11 9.40 -3.36
CA GLU A 145 8.49 9.87 -3.39
C GLU A 145 8.75 10.95 -2.32
N SER A 146 7.80 11.87 -2.08
CA SER A 146 7.95 12.95 -1.10
C SER A 146 7.91 12.47 0.35
N LEU A 147 7.26 11.34 0.62
CA LEU A 147 7.19 10.73 1.94
C LEU A 147 8.51 10.11 2.41
N LEU A 148 9.45 9.83 1.51
CA LEU A 148 10.75 9.29 1.89
C LEU A 148 11.53 10.30 2.75
N VAL A 149 12.08 9.85 3.88
CA VAL A 149 12.73 10.74 4.86
C VAL A 149 14.24 10.59 4.95
N ASN A 150 14.85 9.45 4.61
CA ASN A 150 16.28 9.28 4.83
C ASN A 150 17.00 8.28 3.91
N PRO A 151 17.94 8.74 3.03
CA PRO A 151 18.72 7.88 2.14
C PRO A 151 19.71 6.93 2.81
N TYR A 152 19.87 7.04 4.13
CA TYR A 152 20.79 6.21 4.90
C TYR A 152 20.10 5.07 5.67
N GLN A 153 18.77 4.98 5.63
CA GLN A 153 18.07 3.80 6.14
C GLN A 153 18.05 2.70 5.07
N LYS A 154 18.50 1.50 5.44
CA LYS A 154 18.58 0.33 4.55
C LYS A 154 17.25 0.03 3.81
N GLY A 155 16.11 0.42 4.38
CA GLY A 155 14.79 0.22 3.78
C GLY A 155 14.32 1.34 2.85
N GLU A 156 14.90 2.54 2.87
CA GLU A 156 14.46 3.63 1.98
C GLU A 156 14.80 3.30 0.51
N ALA A 157 15.96 2.70 0.26
CA ALA A 157 16.34 2.21 -1.06
C ALA A 157 15.34 1.14 -1.58
N ASP A 158 14.86 0.26 -0.69
CA ASP A 158 13.86 -0.75 -1.03
C ASP A 158 12.52 -0.09 -1.39
N LEU A 159 12.08 0.91 -0.62
CA LEU A 159 10.86 1.67 -0.90
C LEU A 159 10.97 2.49 -2.19
N SER A 160 12.12 3.13 -2.45
CA SER A 160 12.39 3.86 -3.68
C SER A 160 12.36 2.95 -4.92
N ASN A 161 12.96 1.76 -4.80
CA ASN A 161 12.88 0.72 -5.83
C ASN A 161 11.44 0.26 -6.05
N PHE A 162 10.69 0.05 -4.97
CA PHE A 162 9.28 -0.33 -5.04
C PHE A 162 8.42 0.74 -5.76
N ILE A 163 8.59 2.02 -5.42
CA ILE A 163 7.89 3.12 -6.10
C ILE A 163 8.23 3.13 -7.59
N SER A 164 9.51 3.00 -7.93
CA SER A 164 10.00 2.97 -9.31
C SER A 164 9.38 1.81 -10.10
N GLU A 165 9.30 0.63 -9.48
CA GLU A 165 8.67 -0.55 -10.07
C GLU A 165 7.17 -0.33 -10.29
N GLN A 166 6.43 0.15 -9.29
CA GLN A 166 4.98 0.40 -9.41
C GLN A 166 4.66 1.47 -10.46
N LYS A 167 5.44 2.55 -10.50
CA LYS A 167 5.32 3.62 -11.51
C LYS A 167 5.57 3.08 -12.91
N PHE A 168 6.52 2.17 -13.06
CA PHE A 168 6.81 1.50 -14.33
C PHE A 168 5.68 0.55 -14.76
N GLN A 169 5.20 -0.29 -13.84
CA GLN A 169 4.06 -1.17 -14.11
C GLN A 169 2.80 -0.39 -14.50
N HIS A 170 2.57 0.77 -13.89
CA HIS A 170 1.46 1.66 -14.24
C HIS A 170 1.58 2.19 -15.68
N LYS A 171 2.74 2.74 -16.04
CA LYS A 171 3.01 3.25 -17.39
C LYS A 171 2.89 2.14 -18.46
N LEU A 172 3.31 0.92 -18.15
CA LEU A 172 3.13 -0.24 -19.03
C LEU A 172 1.65 -0.52 -19.27
N LYS A 173 0.84 -0.58 -18.20
CA LYS A 173 -0.61 -0.81 -18.30
C LYS A 173 -1.31 0.26 -19.12
N GLU A 174 -0.97 1.54 -18.92
CA GLU A 174 -1.51 2.64 -19.72
C GLU A 174 -1.13 2.51 -21.20
N SER A 175 0.13 2.17 -21.50
CA SER A 175 0.61 2.00 -22.87
C SER A 175 -0.06 0.82 -23.59
N LEU A 176 -0.36 -0.26 -22.86
CA LEU A 176 -1.04 -1.44 -23.39
C LEU A 176 -2.56 -1.26 -23.51
N SER A 177 -3.17 -0.36 -22.72
CA SER A 177 -4.61 -0.09 -22.76
C SER A 177 -4.99 0.95 -23.82
N ALA A 178 -4.03 1.67 -24.38
CA ALA A 178 -4.24 2.67 -25.42
C ALA A 178 -4.46 2.08 -26.83
N ASP A 179 -4.27 0.76 -27.01
CA ASP A 179 -4.62 0.05 -28.24
C ASP A 179 -6.11 -0.33 -28.24
N ASN A 180 -6.96 0.66 -28.52
CA ASN A 180 -8.28 0.38 -29.09
C ASN A 180 -8.09 0.04 -30.58
N PRO A 181 -8.74 -1.00 -31.12
CA PRO A 181 -8.35 -1.61 -32.39
C PRO A 181 -8.88 -0.78 -33.56
N ASN A 182 -8.09 0.18 -34.04
CA ASN A 182 -8.16 0.54 -35.46
C ASN A 182 -7.11 -0.30 -36.17
N ASN A 183 -7.61 -1.36 -36.82
CA ASN A 183 -6.88 -2.24 -37.74
C ASN A 183 -6.17 -1.39 -38.80
N ASP A 184 -4.90 -1.10 -38.56
CA ASP A 184 -3.94 -0.70 -39.57
C ASP A 184 -2.70 -1.57 -39.37
N ALA A 185 -2.48 -2.51 -40.29
CA ALA A 185 -1.39 -3.50 -40.27
C ALA A 185 0.02 -2.87 -40.23
N THR A 186 0.11 -1.56 -40.38
CA THR A 186 1.34 -0.75 -40.22
C THR A 186 1.69 -0.44 -38.76
N LYS A 187 0.76 -0.57 -37.80
CA LYS A 187 1.00 -0.33 -36.36
C LYS A 187 1.68 -1.48 -35.62
N GLU A 188 1.52 -2.74 -36.07
CA GLU A 188 2.19 -3.90 -35.46
C GLU A 188 3.73 -3.77 -35.47
N ARG A 189 4.28 -3.17 -36.53
CA ARG A 189 5.72 -2.90 -36.63
C ARG A 189 6.22 -1.89 -35.59
N ASN A 190 5.36 -0.95 -35.18
CA ASN A 190 5.65 0.08 -34.19
C ASN A 190 5.52 -0.47 -32.75
N ALA A 191 4.58 -1.37 -32.50
CA ALA A 191 4.46 -2.09 -31.22
C ALA A 191 5.65 -3.04 -30.99
N LEU A 192 6.11 -3.76 -32.02
CA LEU A 192 7.30 -4.61 -31.93
C LEU A 192 8.60 -3.82 -31.72
N THR A 193 8.71 -2.62 -32.30
CA THR A 193 9.88 -1.75 -32.10
C THR A 193 9.87 -1.04 -30.75
N SER A 194 8.69 -0.68 -30.21
CA SER A 194 8.57 -0.12 -28.86
C SER A 194 8.93 -1.15 -27.80
N ILE A 195 8.46 -2.41 -27.95
CA ILE A 195 8.82 -3.53 -27.06
C ILE A 195 10.33 -3.83 -27.13
N LYS A 196 10.94 -3.82 -28.33
CA LYS A 196 12.40 -4.04 -28.46
C LYS A 196 13.24 -2.92 -27.82
N ARG A 197 12.86 -1.65 -28.01
CA ARG A 197 13.49 -0.51 -27.30
C ARG A 197 13.28 -0.58 -25.79
N PHE A 198 12.16 -1.12 -25.35
CA PHE A 198 11.84 -1.30 -23.95
C PHE A 198 12.67 -2.40 -23.29
N CYS A 199 12.84 -3.54 -23.97
CA CYS A 199 13.74 -4.61 -23.52
C CYS A 199 15.20 -4.14 -23.46
N SER A 200 15.65 -3.30 -24.40
CA SER A 200 17.02 -2.75 -24.35
C SER A 200 17.22 -1.75 -23.21
N GLN A 201 16.19 -0.97 -22.84
CA GLN A 201 16.22 -0.10 -21.66
C GLN A 201 16.20 -0.88 -20.33
N LEU A 202 15.47 -2.00 -20.27
CA LEU A 202 15.51 -2.94 -19.14
C LEU A 202 16.90 -3.56 -18.97
N ALA A 203 17.52 -4.04 -20.05
CA ALA A 203 18.88 -4.59 -20.00
C ALA A 203 19.93 -3.57 -19.51
N ALA A 204 19.75 -2.29 -19.87
CA ALA A 204 20.61 -1.20 -19.41
C ALA A 204 20.41 -0.85 -17.92
N ARG A 205 19.17 -0.88 -17.40
CA ARG A 205 18.88 -0.57 -15.98
C ARG A 205 19.18 -1.70 -15.01
N ILE A 206 19.12 -2.96 -15.45
CA ILE A 206 19.45 -4.15 -14.64
C ILE A 206 20.97 -4.37 -14.55
N GLY A 207 21.80 -3.49 -15.14
CA GLY A 207 23.26 -3.57 -15.05
C GLY A 207 23.88 -4.72 -15.85
N PHE A 208 23.11 -5.37 -16.74
CA PHE A 208 23.61 -6.51 -17.53
C PHE A 208 24.52 -6.11 -18.70
N LEU A 209 24.67 -4.82 -18.97
CA LEU A 209 25.48 -4.30 -20.08
C LEU A 209 26.26 -3.03 -19.70
N GLN A 210 27.05 -3.10 -18.63
CA GLN A 210 28.23 -2.24 -18.52
C GLN A 210 29.49 -3.05 -18.85
N ASN A 211 29.98 -2.82 -20.07
CA ASN A 211 31.34 -2.99 -20.57
C ASN A 211 32.14 -4.23 -20.12
N ASN A 212 32.08 -5.28 -20.95
CA ASN A 212 33.21 -5.57 -21.84
C ASN A 212 32.76 -6.41 -23.04
N SER A 213 33.33 -6.05 -24.18
CA SER A 213 32.99 -6.53 -25.50
C SER A 213 33.44 -7.98 -25.76
N THR A 214 32.82 -8.56 -26.79
CA THR A 214 33.23 -9.71 -27.64
C THR A 214 32.47 -11.04 -27.54
N TRP A 215 31.71 -11.34 -26.49
CA TRP A 215 31.19 -12.72 -26.35
C TRP A 215 29.83 -13.06 -26.98
N PHE A 216 29.02 -12.08 -27.40
CA PHE A 216 27.73 -12.41 -28.06
C PHE A 216 27.34 -11.47 -29.20
N PRO A 217 27.92 -11.63 -30.40
CA PRO A 217 27.23 -11.28 -31.63
C PRO A 217 26.61 -12.55 -32.23
N LYS A 218 25.26 -12.58 -32.29
CA LYS A 218 24.38 -13.38 -33.19
C LYS A 218 23.25 -14.22 -32.55
N ASN A 219 23.20 -14.41 -31.23
CA ASN A 219 22.24 -15.36 -30.62
C ASN A 219 21.26 -14.78 -29.59
N THR A 220 20.82 -13.52 -29.74
CA THR A 220 19.75 -12.95 -28.90
C THR A 220 18.42 -13.70 -29.04
N ASN A 221 18.13 -14.28 -30.20
CA ASN A 221 16.97 -15.16 -30.39
C ASN A 221 17.06 -16.44 -29.54
N LEU A 222 18.26 -17.01 -29.37
CA LEU A 222 18.46 -18.22 -28.57
C LEU A 222 18.31 -17.96 -27.07
N LEU A 223 18.71 -16.78 -26.61
CA LEU A 223 18.56 -16.38 -25.21
C LEU A 223 17.08 -16.11 -24.87
N LEU A 224 16.34 -15.49 -25.79
CA LEU A 224 14.88 -15.35 -25.70
C LEU A 224 14.16 -16.70 -25.73
N ILE A 225 14.59 -17.62 -26.61
CA ILE A 225 14.04 -18.98 -26.68
C ILE A 225 14.31 -19.73 -25.37
N ALA A 226 15.53 -19.66 -24.83
CA ALA A 226 15.86 -20.30 -23.56
C ALA A 226 15.04 -19.73 -22.40
N PHE A 227 14.87 -18.40 -22.35
CA PHE A 227 14.04 -17.76 -21.33
C PHE A 227 12.56 -18.15 -21.46
N ALA A 228 12.03 -18.20 -22.68
CA ALA A 228 10.68 -18.69 -22.94
C ALA A 228 10.50 -20.14 -22.51
N LEU A 229 11.49 -21.00 -22.74
CA LEU A 229 11.52 -22.40 -22.31
C LEU A 229 11.50 -22.53 -20.78
N VAL A 230 12.29 -21.71 -20.08
CA VAL A 230 12.31 -21.67 -18.61
C VAL A 230 10.94 -21.24 -18.07
N VAL A 231 10.34 -20.17 -18.61
CA VAL A 231 9.00 -19.72 -18.21
C VAL A 231 7.95 -20.80 -18.49
N LEU A 232 8.05 -21.50 -19.62
CA LEU A 232 7.16 -22.61 -19.97
C LEU A 232 7.25 -23.76 -18.95
N ILE A 233 8.47 -24.15 -18.57
CA ILE A 233 8.72 -25.21 -17.57
C ILE A 233 8.14 -24.82 -16.21
N PHE A 234 8.34 -23.58 -15.75
CA PHE A 234 7.75 -23.10 -14.49
C PHE A 234 6.22 -23.09 -14.51
N LYS A 235 5.62 -22.71 -15.64
CA LYS A 235 4.16 -22.69 -15.80
C LYS A 235 3.56 -24.10 -15.85
N ILE A 236 4.22 -25.03 -16.53
CA ILE A 236 3.86 -26.45 -16.55
C ILE A 236 3.98 -27.06 -15.15
N LYS A 237 5.08 -26.80 -14.43
CA LYS A 237 5.26 -27.26 -13.04
C LYS A 237 4.17 -26.71 -12.11
N GLY A 238 3.81 -25.43 -12.27
CA GLY A 238 2.73 -24.79 -11.53
C GLY A 238 1.36 -25.41 -11.79
N ASN A 239 1.06 -25.77 -13.05
CA ASN A 239 -0.20 -26.41 -13.39
C ASN A 239 -0.26 -27.90 -13.00
N ILE A 240 0.84 -28.65 -13.11
CA ILE A 240 0.93 -30.04 -12.59
C ILE A 240 0.70 -30.05 -11.07
N SER A 241 1.24 -29.07 -10.35
CA SER A 241 0.99 -28.92 -8.90
C SER A 241 -0.48 -28.58 -8.57
N LYS A 242 -1.22 -27.94 -9.49
CA LYS A 242 -2.64 -27.62 -9.33
C LYS A 242 -3.56 -28.79 -9.71
N ILE A 243 -3.20 -29.55 -10.74
CA ILE A 243 -3.92 -30.77 -11.18
C ILE A 243 -3.94 -31.83 -10.07
N ARG A 244 -2.89 -31.90 -9.24
CA ARG A 244 -2.86 -32.79 -8.07
C ARG A 244 -3.88 -32.44 -6.98
N ARG A 245 -4.46 -31.23 -7.01
CA ARG A 245 -5.44 -30.75 -6.02
C ARG A 245 -6.85 -30.60 -6.59
N TYR A 246 -7.00 -30.39 -7.90
CA TYR A 246 -8.31 -30.22 -8.54
C TYR A 246 -8.32 -30.79 -9.98
N PRO A 247 -9.17 -31.79 -10.29
CA PRO A 247 -9.19 -32.45 -11.62
C PRO A 247 -9.78 -31.56 -12.74
N ILE A 248 -10.48 -30.47 -12.41
CA ILE A 248 -11.10 -29.53 -13.36
C ILE A 248 -10.06 -28.74 -14.18
N VAL A 249 -8.78 -28.74 -13.78
CA VAL A 249 -7.70 -27.97 -14.43
C VAL A 249 -7.11 -28.68 -15.66
N TRP A 250 -7.49 -29.93 -15.94
CA TRP A 250 -6.96 -30.71 -17.06
C TRP A 250 -7.37 -30.17 -18.43
N GLU A 251 -8.63 -29.74 -18.59
CA GLU A 251 -9.13 -29.15 -19.85
C GLU A 251 -8.41 -27.84 -20.20
N SER A 252 -8.06 -27.04 -19.18
CA SER A 252 -7.27 -25.82 -19.33
C SER A 252 -5.84 -26.11 -19.80
N LEU A 253 -5.23 -27.20 -19.32
CA LEU A 253 -3.88 -27.60 -19.71
C LEU A 253 -3.88 -28.15 -21.14
N GLN A 254 -4.87 -28.98 -21.48
CA GLN A 254 -5.03 -29.55 -22.80
C GLN A 254 -5.27 -28.47 -23.86
N SER A 255 -6.18 -27.51 -23.61
CA SER A 255 -6.41 -26.36 -24.49
C SER A 255 -5.16 -25.50 -24.68
N PHE A 256 -4.34 -25.36 -23.63
CA PHE A 256 -3.08 -24.61 -23.72
C PHE A 256 -2.04 -25.34 -24.58
N ILE A 257 -1.89 -26.66 -24.43
CA ILE A 257 -0.97 -27.47 -25.22
C ILE A 257 -1.40 -27.52 -26.69
N GLU A 258 -2.69 -27.68 -26.97
CA GLU A 258 -3.24 -27.66 -28.34
C GLU A 258 -2.98 -26.31 -29.02
N LYS A 259 -3.19 -25.19 -28.32
CA LYS A 259 -2.87 -23.85 -28.85
C LYS A 259 -1.37 -23.66 -29.11
N LEU A 260 -0.52 -24.25 -28.26
CA LEU A 260 0.93 -24.17 -28.42
C LEU A 260 1.42 -25.03 -29.58
N ALA A 261 0.84 -26.22 -29.76
CA ALA A 261 1.12 -27.09 -30.90
C ALA A 261 0.68 -26.45 -32.23
N PHE A 262 -0.46 -25.75 -32.24
CA PHE A 262 -0.92 -24.99 -33.41
C PHE A 262 0.00 -23.82 -33.77
N ILE A 263 0.65 -23.19 -32.80
CA ILE A 263 1.58 -22.06 -33.05
C ILE A 263 2.95 -22.56 -33.57
N ILE A 264 3.32 -23.80 -33.25
CA ILE A 264 4.62 -24.38 -33.65
C ILE A 264 4.52 -25.17 -34.96
N SER A 265 3.33 -25.67 -35.33
CA SER A 265 3.02 -26.27 -36.64
C SER A 265 2.89 -25.23 -37.74
#